data_AF-A0A849QHA3-F1
#
_entry.id   AF-A0A849QHA3-F1
#
_cell.length_a   1.000
_cell.length_b   1.000
_cell.length_c   1.000
_cell.angle_alpha   90.00
_cell.angle_beta   90.00
_cell.angle_gamma   90.00
#
_symmetry.space_group_name_H-M   'P 1'
#
loop_
_entity.id
_entity.type
_entity.pdbx_description
1 polymer ?
#
loop_
_entity_poly.entity_id
_entity_poly.type
_entity_poly.pdbx_seq_one_letter_code
_entity_poly.pdbx_strand_id
1 'polypeptide(L)' 'MSAVEQIKTSTSRVVVRFTNYLNGPLGRSVLDNLDEGESFILQTSDHTMRITKRNGKAVVSLVSIPAA' A
#
# COMPACT_ATOMS: atom_id res chain seq x y z
N MET A 1 -16.14 4.84 -21.29
CA MET A 1 -15.62 4.07 -20.14
C MET A 1 -16.16 4.68 -18.87
N SER A 2 -16.65 3.86 -17.93
CA SER A 2 -17.38 4.32 -16.74
C SER A 2 -16.41 4.79 -15.64
N ALA A 3 -16.75 5.87 -14.94
CA ALA A 3 -15.93 6.44 -13.85
C ALA A 3 -15.61 5.42 -12.75
N VAL A 4 -16.48 4.43 -12.55
CA VAL A 4 -16.32 3.37 -11.56
C VAL A 4 -15.17 2.40 -11.91
N GLU A 5 -14.92 2.16 -13.21
CA GLU A 5 -13.79 1.33 -13.65
C GLU A 5 -12.46 2.07 -13.55
N GLN A 6 -12.49 3.39 -13.75
CA GLN A 6 -11.31 4.25 -13.67
C GLN A 6 -10.76 4.34 -12.24
N ILE A 7 -11.66 4.36 -11.24
CA ILE A 7 -11.30 4.35 -9.81
C ILE A 7 -10.68 3.00 -9.43
N LYS A 8 -11.31 1.87 -9.79
CA LYS A 8 -10.77 0.54 -9.46
C LYS A 8 -9.37 0.31 -10.06
N THR A 9 -9.14 0.82 -11.27
CA THR A 9 -7.84 0.69 -11.95
C THR A 9 -6.77 1.63 -11.40
N SER A 10 -7.10 2.87 -11.01
CA SER A 10 -6.14 3.79 -10.39
C SER A 10 -5.73 3.32 -8.98
N THR A 11 -6.71 2.86 -8.21
CA THR A 11 -6.54 2.33 -6.86
C THR A 11 -5.73 1.02 -6.84
N SER A 12 -5.87 0.17 -7.86
CA SER A 12 -4.99 -0.99 -8.05
C SER A 12 -3.55 -0.58 -8.40
N ARG A 13 -3.38 0.43 -9.27
CA ARG A 13 -2.05 0.91 -9.68
C ARG A 13 -1.25 1.50 -8.53
N VAL A 14 -1.87 2.24 -7.61
CA VAL A 14 -1.15 2.83 -6.47
C VAL A 14 -0.62 1.75 -5.53
N VAL A 15 -1.42 0.72 -5.25
CA VAL A 15 -0.99 -0.45 -4.44
C VAL A 15 0.22 -1.13 -5.07
N VAL A 16 0.17 -1.39 -6.37
CA VAL A 16 1.29 -2.02 -7.10
C VAL A 16 2.54 -1.15 -7.05
N ARG A 17 2.41 0.16 -7.25
CA ARG A 17 3.56 1.10 -7.21
C ARG A 17 4.22 1.11 -5.83
N PHE A 18 3.44 1.26 -4.76
CA PHE A 18 3.99 1.25 -3.40
C PHE A 18 4.55 -0.11 -3.00
N THR A 19 3.92 -1.20 -3.44
CA THR A 19 4.46 -2.56 -3.24
C THR A 19 5.83 -2.69 -3.89
N ASN A 20 5.98 -2.27 -5.15
CA ASN A 20 7.25 -2.34 -5.87
C ASN A 20 8.32 -1.43 -5.26
N TYR A 21 7.94 -0.21 -4.87
CA TYR A 21 8.85 0.76 -4.27
C TYR A 21 9.43 0.25 -2.94
N LEU A 22 8.56 -0.21 -2.02
CA LEU A 22 8.96 -0.68 -0.70
C LEU A 22 9.78 -1.97 -0.75
N ASN A 23 9.55 -2.82 -1.75
CA ASN A 23 10.37 -4.01 -1.98
C ASN A 23 11.62 -3.72 -2.85
N GLY A 24 11.78 -2.50 -3.34
CA GLY A 24 12.94 -2.05 -4.11
C GLY A 24 14.04 -1.46 -3.23
N PRO A 25 15.24 -1.21 -3.79
CA PRO A 25 16.42 -0.81 -3.02
C PRO A 25 16.23 0.53 -2.26
N LEU A 26 15.41 1.44 -2.78
CA LEU A 26 15.16 2.74 -2.15
C LEU A 26 14.15 2.67 -0.99
N GLY A 27 13.13 1.82 -1.11
CA GLY A 27 12.08 1.69 -0.08
C GLY A 27 12.36 0.60 0.95
N ARG A 28 13.37 -0.25 0.71
CA ARG A 28 13.71 -1.39 1.56
C ARG A 28 14.02 -0.98 2.99
N SER A 29 14.70 0.14 3.19
CA SER A 29 15.03 0.66 4.52
C SER A 29 13.80 0.87 5.39
N VAL A 30 12.66 1.27 4.81
CA VAL A 30 11.39 1.40 5.55
C VAL A 30 10.94 0.05 6.12
N LEU A 31 11.10 -1.04 5.35
CA LEU A 31 10.77 -2.39 5.83
C LEU A 31 11.80 -2.95 6.80
N ASP A 32 13.06 -2.58 6.66
CA ASP A 32 14.12 -3.04 7.56
C ASP A 32 13.95 -2.46 8.97
N ASN A 33 13.25 -1.32 9.10
CA ASN A 33 12.85 -0.71 10.37
C ASN A 33 11.55 -1.30 10.96
N LEU A 34 10.89 -2.24 10.28
CA LEU A 34 9.72 -2.93 10.81
C LEU A 34 10.08 -4.32 11.30
N ASP A 35 9.48 -4.73 12.40
CA ASP A 35 9.48 -6.13 12.79
C ASP A 35 8.56 -6.96 11.89
N GLU A 36 8.82 -8.26 11.82
CA GLU A 36 8.01 -9.18 11.02
C GLU A 36 6.57 -9.23 11.57
N GLY A 37 5.58 -9.05 10.69
CA GLY A 37 4.17 -8.91 11.07
C GLY A 37 3.76 -7.49 11.49
N GLU A 38 4.70 -6.57 11.70
CA GLU A 38 4.39 -5.18 12.02
C GLU A 38 3.76 -4.47 10.81
N SER A 39 2.89 -3.51 11.10
CA SER A 39 2.20 -2.74 10.07
C SER A 39 2.09 -1.27 10.43
N PHE A 40 2.14 -0.42 9.40
CA PHE A 40 1.83 0.99 9.51
C PHE A 40 0.77 1.40 8.48
N ILE A 41 0.14 2.55 8.73
CA ILE A 41 -0.84 3.15 7.83
C ILE A 41 -0.18 4.32 7.10
N LEU A 42 -0.28 4.32 5.77
CA LEU A 42 0.06 5.46 4.92
C LEU A 42 -1.25 6.06 4.41
N GLN A 43 -1.54 7.28 4.84
CA GLN A 43 -2.70 8.03 4.40
C GLN A 43 -2.26 9.15 3.45
N THR A 44 -2.82 9.16 2.25
CA THR A 44 -2.69 10.24 1.27
C THR A 44 -4.03 10.98 1.15
N SER A 45 -4.09 12.03 0.34
CA SER A 45 -5.34 12.74 0.04
C SER A 45 -6.43 11.82 -0.53
N ASP A 46 -6.01 10.79 -1.27
CA ASP A 46 -6.90 9.99 -2.11
C ASP A 46 -7.05 8.55 -1.60
N HIS A 47 -6.09 8.05 -0.83
CA HIS A 47 -6.02 6.64 -0.44
C HIS A 47 -5.50 6.46 0.98
N THR A 48 -6.10 5.52 1.71
CA THR A 48 -5.50 4.98 2.94
C THR A 48 -5.00 3.57 2.63
N MET A 49 -3.72 3.33 2.92
CA MET A 49 -3.07 2.04 2.68
C MET A 49 -2.50 1.50 3.99
N ARG A 50 -2.66 0.20 4.20
CA ARG A 50 -1.93 -0.55 5.22
C ARG A 50 -0.74 -1.24 4.56
N ILE A 51 0.43 -1.02 5.13
CA ILE A 51 1.68 -1.68 4.75
C ILE A 51 2.02 -2.64 5.88
N THR A 52 2.26 -3.90 5.57
CA THR A 52 2.64 -4.93 6.55
C THR A 52 3.90 -5.64 6.07
N LYS A 53 4.87 -5.88 6.96
CA LYS A 53 5.99 -6.75 6.67
C LYS A 53 5.54 -8.20 6.78
N ARG A 54 5.65 -8.95 5.68
CA ARG A 54 5.36 -10.38 5.60
C ARG A 54 6.47 -11.13 4.87
N ASN A 55 7.09 -12.09 5.56
CA ASN A 55 8.22 -12.88 5.07
C ASN A 55 9.33 -12.00 4.48
N GLY A 56 9.69 -10.92 5.20
CA GLY A 56 10.70 -9.98 4.75
C GLY A 56 10.32 -9.16 3.51
N LYS A 57 9.04 -9.03 3.18
CA LYS A 57 8.53 -8.23 2.05
C LYS A 57 7.41 -7.29 2.49
N ALA A 58 7.26 -6.16 1.80
CA ALA A 58 6.09 -5.30 1.96
C ALA A 58 4.88 -5.95 1.29
N VAL A 59 3.79 -6.07 2.04
CA VAL A 59 2.46 -6.30 1.50
C VAL A 59 1.65 -5.03 1.71
N VAL A 60 1.15 -4.45 0.62
CA VAL A 60 0.35 -3.22 0.64
C VAL A 60 -1.09 -3.57 0.32
N SER A 61 -2.02 -3.06 1.12
CA SER A 61 -3.46 -3.21 0.92
C SER A 61 -4.16 -1.89 1.16
N LEU A 62 -5.25 -1.63 0.45
CA LEU A 62 -6.07 -0.46 0.72
C LEU A 62 -6.95 -0.72 1.93
N VAL A 63 -7.09 0.31 2.75
CA VAL A 63 -8.07 0.34 3.83
C VAL A 63 -9.30 1.03 3.27
N SER A 64 -10.36 0.27 3.03
CA SER A 64 -11.68 0.87 2.78
C SER A 64 -12.16 1.46 4.10
N ILE A 65 -12.20 2.78 4.19
CA ILE A 65 -12.96 3.44 5.25
C ILE A 65 -14.42 3.27 4.84
N PRO A 66 -15.25 2.55 5.63
CA PRO A 66 -16.68 2.51 5.35
C PRO A 66 -17.19 3.96 5.42
N ALA A 67 -17.87 4.40 4.35
CA ALA A 67 -18.61 5.65 4.40
C ALA A 67 -19.64 5.53 5.53
N ALA A 68 -19.52 6.41 6.53
CA ALA A 68 -20.46 6.50 7.63
C ALA A 68 -21.87 6.89 7.15
#